data_AF-A0A7J9HX40-F1
#
_entry.id   AF-A0A7J9HX40-F1
#
_cell.length_a   1.000
_cell.length_b   1.000
_cell.length_c   1.000
_cell.angle_alpha   90.00
_cell.angle_beta   90.00
_cell.angle_gamma   90.00
#
_symmetry.space_group_name_H-M   'P 1'
#
loop_
_entity.id
_entity.type
_entity.pdbx_description
1 polymer ?
#
loop_
_entity_poly.entity_id
_entity_poly.type
_entity_poly.pdbx_seq_one_letter_code
_entity_poly.pdbx_strand_id
1 'polypeptide(L)' 'MIERCLLLQMSRDDCVKALAKHAMIEPIISLTVWKELLKENKAFFRDYFQAR' A
#
# COMPACT_ATOMS: atom_id res chain seq x y z
N MET A 1 -8.93 -0.28 3.96
CA MET A 1 -8.28 -1.55 3.56
C MET A 1 -6.78 -1.32 3.38
N ILE A 2 -6.38 -0.61 2.31
CA ILE A 2 -4.99 -0.22 2.07
C ILE A 2 -4.54 0.93 3.00
N GLU A 3 -5.46 1.81 3.41
CA GLU A 3 -5.12 2.90 4.34
C GLU A 3 -4.64 2.38 5.68
N ARG A 4 -5.20 1.25 6.15
CA ARG A 4 -4.76 0.61 7.39
C ARG A 4 -3.35 0.03 7.25
N CYS A 5 -2.98 -0.48 6.08
CA CYS A 5 -1.61 -0.92 5.81
C CYS A 5 -0.63 0.27 5.81
N LEU A 6 -1.04 1.41 5.23
CA LEU A 6 -0.24 2.63 5.25
C LEU A 6 -0.10 3.20 6.67
N LEU A 7 -1.16 3.24 7.47
CA LEU A 7 -1.10 3.67 8.87
C LEU A 7 -0.15 2.81 9.72
N LEU A 8 -0.02 1.52 9.38
CA LEU A 8 0.89 0.58 10.03
C LEU A 8 2.33 0.62 9.45
N GLN A 9 2.66 1.60 8.61
CA GLN A 9 3.97 1.77 7.97
C GLN A 9 4.43 0.51 7.20
N MET A 10 3.48 -0.24 6.63
CA MET A 10 3.79 -1.42 5.85
C MET A 10 4.48 -1.07 4.55
N SER A 11 5.44 -1.90 4.14
CA SER A 11 5.95 -1.84 2.77
C SER A 11 4.84 -2.23 1.78
N ARG A 12 5.03 -1.92 0.49
CA ARG A 12 4.15 -2.40 -0.58
C ARG A 12 3.92 -3.91 -0.48
N ASP A 13 4.99 -4.67 -0.28
CA ASP A 13 4.92 -6.13 -0.31
C ASP A 13 4.22 -6.69 0.93
N ASP A 14 4.43 -6.07 2.10
CA ASP A 14 3.72 -6.41 3.33
C ASP A 14 2.22 -6.09 3.20
N CYS A 15 1.89 -4.93 2.64
CA CYS A 15 0.51 -4.54 2.34
C CYS A 15 -0.16 -5.55 1.40
N VAL A 16 0.49 -5.93 0.29
CA VAL A 16 -0.05 -6.89 -0.68
C VAL A 16 -0.29 -8.25 -0.02
N LYS A 17 0.67 -8.76 0.76
CA LYS A 17 0.52 -10.03 1.48
C LYS A 17 -0.60 -9.97 2.52
N ALA A 18 -0.69 -8.87 3.27
CA ALA A 18 -1.71 -8.70 4.30
C ALA A 18 -3.11 -8.63 3.69
N LEU A 19 -3.30 -7.89 2.60
CA LEU A 19 -4.58 -7.78 1.92
C LEU A 19 -5.00 -9.10 1.25
N ALA A 20 -4.05 -9.82 0.66
CA ALA A 20 -4.33 -11.15 0.11
C ALA A 20 -4.77 -12.14 1.20
N LYS A 21 -4.07 -12.16 2.34
CA LYS A 21 -4.34 -13.10 3.44
C LYS A 21 -5.62 -12.76 4.21
N HIS A 22 -5.81 -11.49 4.55
CA HIS A 22 -6.83 -11.08 5.51
C HIS A 22 -8.10 -10.52 4.87
N ALA A 23 -8.02 -10.09 3.60
CA ALA A 23 -9.15 -9.53 2.87
C ALA A 23 -9.45 -10.27 1.56
N MET A 24 -8.73 -11.37 1.27
CA MET A 24 -8.89 -12.17 0.05
C MET A 24 -8.81 -11.33 -1.24
N ILE A 25 -8.02 -10.25 -1.22
CA ILE A 25 -7.80 -9.40 -2.39
C ILE A 25 -6.69 -10.01 -3.24
N GLU A 26 -6.94 -10.19 -4.54
CA GLU A 26 -5.88 -10.64 -5.45
C GLU A 26 -4.69 -9.67 -5.46
N PRO A 27 -3.44 -10.17 -5.44
CA PRO A 27 -2.26 -9.32 -5.43
C PRO A 27 -2.22 -8.28 -6.54
N ILE A 28 -2.69 -8.63 -7.75
CA ILE A 28 -2.70 -7.72 -8.90
C ILE A 28 -3.59 -6.49 -8.67
N ILE A 29 -4.70 -6.65 -7.95
CA ILE A 29 -5.60 -5.55 -7.60
C ILE A 29 -4.88 -4.61 -6.63
N SER A 30 -4.28 -5.16 -5.58
CA SER A 30 -3.54 -4.37 -4.58
C SER A 30 -2.36 -3.62 -5.20
N LEU A 31 -1.62 -4.25 -6.12
CA LEU A 31 -0.52 -3.62 -6.85
C LEU A 31 -1.00 -2.47 -7.76
N THR A 32 -2.13 -2.67 -8.44
CA THR A 32 -2.72 -1.65 -9.31
C THR A 32 -3.16 -0.43 -8.49
N VAL A 33 -3.87 -0.65 -7.39
CA VAL A 33 -4.28 0.44 -6.48
C VAL A 33 -3.07 1.15 -5.90
N TRP A 34 -2.06 0.41 -5.44
CA TRP A 34 -0.82 1.01 -4.91
C TRP A 34 -0.13 1.90 -5.94
N LYS A 35 -0.05 1.45 -7.21
CA LYS A 35 0.55 2.23 -8.30
C LYS A 35 -0.20 3.54 -8.56
N GLU A 36 -1.52 3.50 -8.64
CA GLU A 36 -2.33 4.72 -8.85
C GLU A 36 -2.24 5.65 -7.63
N LEU A 37 -2.25 5.12 -6.41
CA LEU A 37 -2.04 5.92 -5.20
C LEU A 37 -0.70 6.66 -5.21
N LEU A 38 0.38 6.00 -5.64
CA LEU A 38 1.71 6.60 -5.75
C LEU A 38 1.76 7.73 -6.79
N LYS A 39 1.04 7.54 -7.90
CA LYS A 39 0.96 8.51 -8.99
C LYS A 39 0.20 9.76 -8.56
N GLU A 40 -0.94 9.59 -7.90
CA GLU A 40 -1.82 10.69 -7.48
C GLU A 40 -1.32 11.39 -6.20
N ASN A 41 -0.59 10.71 -5.32
CA ASN A 41 -0.21 11.21 -3.99
C ASN A 41 1.32 11.26 -3.77
N LYS A 42 2.07 11.79 -4.74
CA LYS A 42 3.54 11.77 -4.72
C LYS A 42 4.17 12.41 -3.46
N ALA A 43 3.59 13.51 -2.97
CA ALA A 43 4.10 14.19 -1.78
C ALA A 43 3.96 13.30 -0.53
N PHE A 44 2.77 12.74 -0.32
CA PHE A 44 2.53 11.79 0.76
C PHE A 44 3.50 10.61 0.71
N PHE A 45 3.66 9.97 -0.45
CA PHE A 45 4.54 8.80 -0.55
C PHE A 45 6.02 9.15 -0.40
N ARG A 46 6.44 10.38 -0.73
CA ARG A 46 7.79 10.86 -0.44
C ARG A 46 8.06 10.85 1.06
N ASP A 47 7.16 11.45 1.84
CA ASP A 47 7.30 11.52 3.29
C ASP A 47 7.14 10.14 3.93
N TYR A 48 6.20 9.34 3.42
CA TYR A 48 5.95 7.95 3.84
C TYR A 48 7.19 7.07 3.72
N PHE A 49 7.96 7.21 2.63
CA PHE A 49 9.19 6.43 2.46
C PHE A 49 10.38 6.98 3.25
N GLN A 50 10.34 8.24 3.69
CA GLN A 50 11.37 8.85 4.53
C GLN A 50 11.16 8.59 6.02
N ALA A 51 9.92 8.35 6.44
CA ALA A 51 9.58 8.02 7.84
C ALA A 51 9.99 6.59 8.25
N ARG A 52 10.59 5.82 7.34
CA ARG A 52 10.98 4.42 7.55
C ARG A 52 12.48 4.26 7.77
#